data_AF-A0A1D2M879-F1
#
_entry.id   AF-A0A1D2M879-F1
#
_cell.length_a   1.000
_cell.length_b   1.000
_cell.length_c   1.000
_cell.angle_alpha   90.00
_cell.angle_beta   90.00
_cell.angle_gamma   90.00
#
_symmetry.space_group_name_H-M   'P 1'
#
loop_
_entity.id
_entity.type
_entity.pdbx_description
1 polymer ?
#
loop_
_entity_poly.entity_id
_entity_poly.type
_entity_poly.pdbx_seq_one_letter_code
_entity_poly.pdbx_strand_id
1 'polypeptide(L)'
;MDKKLVLVVALVLLQVQMSLGHLGHDHGTDEGKENNDSEWLGAHSLALKVLQGVDFRWLASDNETVTMEMSSFTKGYVSLGFCPKWKGTMEGCDIVLGWVNNTDGTAQLFDYYAKTNTLPELDASQDYELLAGTQEHGKTTIKFRRKWSTGDENDADFENNVRVMWAWHPEDPFSPASYFKHAGNSRGHMNDDISLKNPSLNHHHHQHLHSAGFSVQATSFVVISCLFCLFTLFHV
;
A
#
# COMPACT_ATOMS: atom_id res chain seq x y z
N MET A 1 -30.25 -27.50 21.29
CA MET A 1 -28.86 -27.34 20.83
C MET A 1 -28.69 -25.98 20.19
N ASP A 2 -27.51 -25.38 20.36
CA ASP A 2 -27.29 -23.96 20.67
C ASP A 2 -27.46 -22.90 19.57
N LYS A 3 -27.91 -21.72 20.02
CA LYS A 3 -28.26 -20.50 19.27
C LYS A 3 -27.10 -19.50 19.18
N LYS A 4 -25.91 -19.90 18.72
CA LYS A 4 -24.75 -18.99 18.66
C LYS A 4 -24.11 -18.78 17.28
N LEU A 5 -24.77 -19.20 16.20
CA LEU A 5 -24.19 -19.08 14.86
C LEU A 5 -25.15 -18.48 13.83
N VAL A 6 -25.86 -17.41 14.20
CA VAL A 6 -26.59 -16.53 13.25
C VAL A 6 -26.30 -15.05 13.53
N LEU A 7 -25.49 -14.73 14.55
CA LEU A 7 -25.27 -13.37 15.05
C LEU A 7 -23.82 -12.89 14.81
N VAL A 8 -23.30 -13.03 13.60
CA VAL A 8 -22.04 -12.34 13.19
C VAL A 8 -22.13 -11.78 11.76
N VAL A 9 -23.07 -12.23 10.93
CA VAL A 9 -23.19 -11.77 9.54
C VAL A 9 -24.20 -10.61 9.36
N ALA A 10 -24.95 -10.24 10.40
CA ALA A 10 -25.96 -9.17 10.34
C ALA A 10 -25.51 -7.81 10.93
N LEU A 11 -24.23 -7.65 11.32
CA LEU A 11 -23.74 -6.42 12.00
C LEU A 11 -22.86 -5.50 11.14
N VAL A 12 -22.75 -5.74 9.82
CA VAL A 12 -21.93 -4.89 8.93
C VAL A 12 -22.77 -4.11 7.89
N LEU A 13 -24.11 -4.20 7.94
CA LEU A 13 -24.98 -3.53 6.95
C LEU A 13 -26.09 -2.63 7.55
N LEU A 14 -25.92 -2.13 8.77
CA LEU A 14 -26.86 -1.14 9.32
C LEU A 14 -26.17 -0.07 10.18
N GLN A 15 -25.42 0.83 9.56
CA GLN A 15 -25.22 2.21 10.04
C GLN A 15 -25.15 3.23 8.89
N VAL A 16 -26.00 3.05 7.89
CA VAL A 16 -26.39 4.17 7.02
C VAL A 16 -27.89 4.33 7.16
N GLN A 17 -28.32 5.13 8.15
CA GLN A 17 -29.38 6.12 8.00
C GLN A 17 -29.78 6.81 9.33
N MET A 18 -29.84 8.15 9.22
CA MET A 18 -30.61 9.15 9.97
C MET A 18 -30.04 9.69 11.29
N SER A 19 -29.54 10.92 11.21
CA SER A 19 -29.82 11.98 12.19
C SER A 19 -29.71 13.33 11.48
N LEU A 20 -30.81 13.80 10.91
CA LEU A 20 -30.98 15.20 10.49
C LEU A 20 -31.48 16.01 11.70
N GLY A 21 -30.67 16.98 12.12
CA GLY A 21 -31.13 18.24 12.70
C GLY A 21 -31.24 18.34 14.22
N HIS A 22 -30.31 19.08 14.84
CA HIS A 22 -30.67 20.08 15.84
C HIS A 22 -29.69 21.26 15.81
N LEU A 23 -30.24 22.47 15.68
CA LEU A 23 -29.52 23.75 15.72
C LEU A 23 -29.03 24.04 17.13
N GLY A 24 -27.79 24.50 17.25
CA GLY A 24 -27.20 24.97 18.49
C GLY A 24 -26.02 25.89 18.21
N HIS A 25 -26.26 27.18 18.40
CA HIS A 25 -25.30 28.28 18.46
C HIS A 25 -24.38 28.12 19.68
N ASP A 26 -23.04 28.11 19.51
CA ASP A 26 -22.10 29.04 20.18
C ASP A 26 -20.63 28.76 19.77
N HIS A 27 -19.81 29.81 19.88
CA HIS A 27 -18.41 29.97 19.54
C HIS A 27 -17.43 29.03 20.28
N GLY A 28 -16.41 28.55 19.54
CA GLY A 28 -15.19 27.98 20.10
C GLY A 28 -14.21 27.58 19.00
N THR A 29 -13.10 28.29 18.89
CA THR A 29 -11.94 27.97 18.04
C THR A 29 -11.21 26.76 18.64
N ASP A 30 -11.11 25.66 17.89
CA ASP A 30 -10.07 24.66 18.12
C ASP A 30 -9.64 24.06 16.79
N GLU A 31 -8.35 24.20 16.50
CA GLU A 31 -7.71 23.80 15.25
C GLU A 31 -7.71 22.27 15.14
N GLY A 32 -8.49 21.77 14.18
CA GLY A 32 -8.61 20.34 13.89
C GLY A 32 -7.28 19.76 13.40
N LYS A 33 -6.75 18.80 14.16
CA LYS A 33 -5.88 17.77 13.58
C LYS A 33 -6.72 16.95 12.60
N GLU A 34 -6.55 17.22 11.31
CA GLU A 34 -7.14 16.38 10.26
C GLU A 34 -6.52 14.98 10.30
N ASN A 35 -7.39 13.97 10.32
CA ASN A 35 -7.01 12.57 10.31
C ASN A 35 -6.49 12.19 8.91
N ASN A 36 -5.22 11.80 8.83
CA ASN A 36 -4.46 11.44 7.62
C ASN A 36 -5.04 10.24 6.81
N ASP A 37 -6.07 9.58 7.33
CA ASP A 37 -6.66 8.36 6.77
C ASP A 37 -7.78 8.65 5.76
N SER A 38 -8.34 9.86 5.76
CA SER A 38 -9.42 10.25 4.83
C SER A 38 -8.91 10.49 3.40
N GLU A 39 -7.65 10.91 3.24
CA GLU A 39 -6.99 11.12 1.95
C GLU A 39 -6.92 9.82 1.13
N TRP A 40 -6.73 8.68 1.81
CA TRP A 40 -6.60 7.37 1.16
C TRP A 40 -7.94 6.76 0.72
N LEU A 41 -9.05 7.14 1.37
CA LEU A 41 -10.38 6.54 1.13
C LEU A 41 -11.15 7.21 -0.02
N GLY A 42 -10.72 8.40 -0.47
CA GLY A 42 -11.29 9.12 -1.63
C GLY A 42 -10.48 9.00 -2.93
N ALA A 43 -9.40 8.23 -2.91
CA ALA A 43 -8.43 8.12 -3.98
C ALA A 43 -8.95 7.36 -5.21
N HIS A 44 -8.97 8.01 -6.38
CA HIS A 44 -9.32 7.36 -7.66
C HIS A 44 -8.25 6.36 -8.18
N SER A 45 -7.04 6.35 -7.59
CA SER A 45 -5.89 5.56 -8.08
C SER A 45 -4.92 5.11 -6.97
N LEU A 46 -5.43 4.66 -5.82
CA LEU A 46 -4.57 4.04 -4.80
C LEU A 46 -4.00 2.71 -5.31
N ALA A 47 -2.68 2.59 -5.26
CA ALA A 47 -1.97 1.35 -5.58
C ALA A 47 -1.18 0.83 -4.37
N LEU A 48 -1.13 -0.50 -4.26
CA LEU A 48 -0.34 -1.22 -3.27
C LEU A 48 0.44 -2.34 -3.95
N LYS A 49 1.72 -2.44 -3.62
CA LYS A 49 2.58 -3.59 -3.90
C LYS A 49 3.16 -4.11 -2.60
N VAL A 50 2.90 -5.38 -2.30
CA VAL A 50 3.56 -6.13 -1.23
C VAL A 50 4.82 -6.75 -1.83
N LEU A 51 5.97 -6.21 -1.45
CA LEU A 51 7.29 -6.65 -1.90
C LEU A 51 7.89 -7.58 -0.82
N GLN A 52 9.06 -8.16 -1.09
CA GLN A 52 9.71 -9.02 -0.10
C GLN A 52 10.22 -8.20 1.10
N GLY A 53 9.40 -8.11 2.15
CA GLY A 53 9.72 -7.40 3.39
C GLY A 53 9.46 -5.90 3.35
N VAL A 54 8.87 -5.36 2.28
CA VAL A 54 8.50 -3.94 2.16
C VAL A 54 7.10 -3.83 1.58
N ASP A 55 6.21 -3.06 2.22
CA ASP A 55 4.96 -2.63 1.61
C ASP A 55 5.20 -1.26 0.94
N PHE A 56 4.89 -1.15 -0.35
CA PHE A 56 4.94 0.10 -1.10
C PHE A 56 3.55 0.49 -1.57
N ARG A 57 3.10 1.69 -1.16
CA ARG A 57 1.84 2.29 -1.57
C ARG A 57 2.10 3.62 -2.23
N TRP A 58 1.27 3.97 -3.20
CA TRP A 58 1.29 5.29 -3.78
C TRP A 58 -0.09 5.71 -4.28
N LEU A 59 -0.26 7.02 -4.33
CA LEU A 59 -1.45 7.71 -4.77
C LEU A 59 -1.02 8.85 -5.69
N ALA A 60 -1.65 8.94 -6.86
CA ALA A 60 -1.57 10.17 -7.64
C ALA A 60 -2.30 11.28 -6.88
N SER A 61 -1.54 12.18 -6.27
CA SER A 61 -2.06 13.26 -5.42
C SER A 61 -2.76 14.30 -6.30
N ASP A 62 -2.12 14.64 -7.41
CA ASP A 62 -2.62 15.53 -8.46
C ASP A 62 -1.83 15.30 -9.77
N ASN A 63 -1.96 16.22 -10.72
CA ASN A 63 -1.24 16.16 -12.00
C ASN A 63 0.26 16.51 -11.90
N GLU A 64 0.74 16.99 -10.75
CA GLU A 64 2.11 17.45 -10.53
C GLU A 64 2.89 16.52 -9.60
N THR A 65 2.22 15.88 -8.64
CA THR A 65 2.86 15.12 -7.56
C THR A 65 2.22 13.76 -7.29
N VAL A 66 3.03 12.89 -6.70
CA VAL A 66 2.65 11.57 -6.20
C VAL A 66 3.02 11.46 -4.72
N THR A 67 2.04 11.04 -3.91
CA THR A 67 2.26 10.71 -2.49
C THR A 67 2.52 9.22 -2.39
N MET A 68 3.56 8.86 -1.65
CA MET A 68 4.07 7.51 -1.51
C MET A 68 4.21 7.16 -0.03
N GLU A 69 4.11 5.88 0.26
CA GLU A 69 4.36 5.32 1.58
C GLU A 69 5.16 4.03 1.42
N MET A 70 6.27 3.93 2.14
CA MET A 70 7.03 2.70 2.27
C MET A 70 7.04 2.24 3.72
N SER A 71 6.94 0.93 3.94
CA SER A 71 7.02 0.39 5.29
C SER A 71 7.62 -1.01 5.35
N SER A 72 8.27 -1.32 6.47
CA SER A 72 8.88 -2.63 6.72
C SER A 72 8.84 -2.97 8.20
N PHE A 73 8.75 -4.26 8.53
CA PHE A 73 8.88 -4.75 9.92
C PHE A 73 10.35 -4.69 10.36
N THR A 74 10.78 -3.48 10.66
CA THR A 74 12.11 -3.12 11.12
C THR A 74 12.03 -1.98 12.14
N LYS A 75 13.13 -1.72 12.86
CA LYS A 75 13.35 -0.50 13.66
C LYS A 75 14.47 0.37 13.07
N GLY A 76 14.93 0.05 11.86
CA GLY A 76 15.95 0.82 11.15
C GLY A 76 15.36 1.41 9.87
N TYR A 77 16.20 1.53 8.84
CA TYR A 77 15.78 2.12 7.59
C TYR A 77 14.97 1.18 6.70
N VAL A 78 14.13 1.79 5.86
CA VAL A 78 13.51 1.21 4.69
C VAL A 78 13.83 2.11 3.48
N SER A 79 14.00 1.51 2.30
CA SER A 79 14.29 2.26 1.08
C SER A 79 13.57 1.69 -0.14
N LEU A 80 13.32 2.58 -1.09
CA LEU A 80 12.87 2.28 -2.44
C LEU A 80 13.87 2.88 -3.42
N GLY A 81 14.09 2.18 -4.53
CA GLY A 81 14.86 2.68 -5.65
C GLY A 81 14.07 2.58 -6.95
N PHE A 82 14.13 3.62 -7.76
CA PHE A 82 13.45 3.74 -9.04
C PHE A 82 14.50 3.79 -10.15
N CYS A 83 14.52 2.77 -10.98
CA CYS A 83 15.52 2.62 -12.04
C CYS A 83 14.86 2.85 -13.40
N PRO A 84 15.14 3.97 -14.10
CA PRO A 84 14.61 4.22 -15.44
C PRO A 84 15.12 3.22 -16.49
N LYS A 85 16.34 2.70 -16.29
CA LYS A 85 16.97 1.69 -17.13
C LYS A 85 17.58 0.60 -16.26
N TRP A 86 16.88 -0.51 -16.09
CA TRP A 86 17.39 -1.61 -15.27
C TRP A 86 18.62 -2.26 -15.89
N LYS A 87 19.73 -2.26 -15.16
CA LYS A 87 21.00 -2.87 -15.57
C LYS A 87 21.29 -4.21 -14.88
N GLY A 88 20.35 -4.74 -14.10
CA GLY A 88 20.59 -5.90 -13.21
C GLY A 88 21.19 -5.54 -11.85
N THR A 89 21.51 -4.26 -11.63
CA THR A 89 22.08 -3.70 -10.40
C THR A 89 21.40 -2.36 -10.10
N MET A 90 21.72 -1.78 -8.94
CA MET A 90 21.21 -0.45 -8.56
C MET A 90 21.88 0.72 -9.30
N GLU A 91 22.82 0.46 -10.21
CA GLU A 91 23.51 1.52 -10.96
C GLU A 91 22.55 2.34 -11.83
N GLY A 92 22.56 3.66 -11.63
CA GLY A 92 21.74 4.62 -12.36
C GLY A 92 20.30 4.71 -11.84
N CYS A 93 20.08 4.35 -10.58
CA CYS A 93 18.77 4.45 -9.94
C CYS A 93 18.72 5.61 -8.95
N ASP A 94 17.58 6.27 -8.94
CA ASP A 94 17.10 7.26 -7.98
C ASP A 94 16.60 6.50 -6.74
N ILE A 95 17.10 6.83 -5.55
CA ILE A 95 16.88 6.07 -4.32
C ILE A 95 16.43 6.99 -3.20
N VAL A 96 15.26 6.67 -2.63
CA VAL A 96 14.76 7.28 -1.40
C VAL A 96 14.95 6.32 -0.23
N LEU A 97 15.54 6.81 0.86
CA LEU A 97 15.75 6.05 2.10
C LEU A 97 15.23 6.85 3.29
N GLY A 98 14.49 6.18 4.17
CA GLY A 98 13.94 6.81 5.36
C GLY A 98 13.90 5.89 6.58
N TRP A 99 13.91 6.50 7.76
CA TRP A 99 13.84 5.83 9.05
C TRP A 99 13.23 6.75 10.11
N VAL A 100 12.96 6.21 11.29
CA VAL A 100 12.61 6.99 12.47
C VAL A 100 13.73 6.81 13.48
N ASN A 101 14.41 7.90 13.83
CA ASN A 101 15.55 7.86 14.73
C ASN A 101 15.13 7.26 16.09
N ASN A 102 15.76 6.16 16.48
CA ASN A 102 15.44 5.41 17.69
C ASN A 102 15.69 6.20 19.00
N THR A 103 16.44 7.31 18.94
CA THR A 103 16.80 8.13 20.11
C THR A 103 15.76 9.21 20.39
N ASP A 104 15.36 9.96 19.37
CA ASP A 104 14.49 11.14 19.52
C ASP A 104 13.11 10.98 18.85
N GLY A 105 12.89 9.88 18.13
CA GLY A 105 11.65 9.60 17.42
C GLY A 105 11.44 10.44 16.16
N THR A 106 12.46 11.17 15.70
CA THR A 106 12.35 12.02 14.51
C THR A 106 12.38 11.18 13.23
N ALA A 107 11.41 11.41 12.35
CA ALA A 107 11.41 10.82 11.03
C ALA A 107 12.46 11.51 10.15
N GLN A 108 13.17 10.72 9.36
CA GLN A 108 14.25 11.13 8.48
C GLN A 108 14.01 10.55 7.08
N LEU A 109 14.30 11.34 6.05
CA LEU A 109 14.18 10.95 4.64
C LEU A 109 15.29 11.64 3.86
N PHE A 110 15.97 10.88 3.00
CA PHE A 110 17.03 11.41 2.16
C PHE A 110 16.96 10.80 0.76
N ASP A 111 17.36 11.63 -0.19
CA ASP A 111 17.43 11.35 -1.62
C ASP A 111 18.87 11.02 -2.03
N TYR A 112 19.02 9.96 -2.82
CA TYR A 112 20.31 9.39 -3.19
C TYR A 112 20.33 8.97 -4.65
N TYR A 113 21.51 9.08 -5.24
CA TYR A 113 21.79 8.54 -6.55
C TYR A 113 22.85 7.44 -6.51
N ALA A 114 22.50 6.28 -7.06
CA ALA A 114 23.42 5.16 -7.16
C ALA A 114 24.26 5.22 -8.44
N LYS A 115 25.35 5.99 -8.43
CA LYS A 115 26.28 6.10 -9.58
C LYS A 115 26.86 4.75 -10.03
N THR A 116 27.06 3.82 -9.10
CA THR A 116 27.54 2.46 -9.35
C THR A 116 26.86 1.48 -8.38
N ASN A 117 27.19 0.19 -8.44
CA ASN A 117 26.69 -0.83 -7.51
C ASN A 117 27.43 -0.83 -6.15
N THR A 118 27.63 0.36 -5.57
CA THR A 118 28.24 0.62 -4.24
C THR A 118 27.36 1.59 -3.46
N LEU A 119 27.71 1.90 -2.20
CA LEU A 119 26.96 2.85 -1.35
C LEU A 119 26.45 4.06 -2.17
N PRO A 120 25.11 4.23 -2.30
CA PRO A 120 24.54 5.37 -3.01
C PRO A 120 25.01 6.70 -2.40
N GLU A 121 25.27 7.67 -3.28
CA GLU A 121 25.72 9.00 -2.87
C GLU A 121 24.51 9.87 -2.59
N LEU A 122 24.59 10.71 -1.55
CA LEU A 122 23.54 11.69 -1.27
C LEU A 122 23.39 12.61 -2.50
N ASP A 123 22.17 12.77 -2.97
CA ASP A 123 21.93 13.57 -4.16
C ASP A 123 22.08 15.08 -3.86
N ALA A 124 22.55 15.84 -4.85
CA ALA A 124 22.76 17.27 -4.74
C ALA A 124 21.44 18.03 -4.65
N SER A 125 20.42 17.56 -5.37
CA SER A 125 19.03 17.93 -5.13
C SER A 125 18.41 16.96 -4.14
N GLN A 126 17.37 17.40 -3.41
CA GLN A 126 16.61 16.53 -2.52
C GLN A 126 15.15 16.71 -2.90
N ASP A 127 14.65 15.85 -3.78
CA ASP A 127 13.37 16.04 -4.44
C ASP A 127 12.20 15.35 -3.75
N TYR A 128 12.49 14.50 -2.76
CA TYR A 128 11.51 13.86 -1.90
C TYR A 128 11.20 14.70 -0.66
N GLU A 129 9.93 15.01 -0.46
CA GLU A 129 9.40 15.73 0.70
C GLU A 129 8.85 14.74 1.73
N LEU A 130 9.45 14.72 2.94
CA LEU A 130 8.92 13.93 4.06
C LEU A 130 7.60 14.54 4.56
N LEU A 131 6.54 13.72 4.59
CA LEU A 131 5.24 14.12 5.13
C LEU A 131 5.02 13.58 6.54
N ALA A 132 5.38 12.31 6.78
CA ALA A 132 5.27 11.67 8.08
C ALA A 132 6.21 10.47 8.19
N GLY A 133 6.60 10.11 9.41
CA GLY A 133 7.22 8.83 9.70
C GLY A 133 6.84 8.33 11.07
N THR A 134 6.56 7.04 11.18
CA THR A 134 6.18 6.38 12.44
C THR A 134 6.97 5.09 12.61
N GLN A 135 7.22 4.74 13.86
CA GLN A 135 7.82 3.47 14.23
C GLN A 135 7.04 2.87 15.39
N GLU A 136 6.11 1.99 15.07
CA GLU A 136 5.19 1.40 16.03
C GLU A 136 5.12 -0.11 15.82
N HIS A 137 5.00 -0.88 16.91
CA HIS A 137 4.90 -2.35 16.84
C HIS A 137 6.04 -3.04 16.05
N GLY A 138 7.24 -2.42 16.04
CA GLY A 138 8.39 -2.94 15.29
C GLY A 138 8.28 -2.77 13.77
N LYS A 139 7.44 -1.85 13.31
CA LYS A 139 7.27 -1.48 11.90
C LYS A 139 7.62 0.00 11.72
N THR A 140 8.59 0.27 10.85
CA THR A 140 8.90 1.62 10.36
C THR A 140 8.03 1.92 9.14
N THR A 141 7.35 3.06 9.13
CA THR A 141 6.51 3.55 8.04
C THR A 141 6.88 4.98 7.72
N ILE A 142 7.13 5.28 6.44
CA ILE A 142 7.54 6.61 5.98
C ILE A 142 6.62 7.03 4.83
N LYS A 143 5.92 8.16 5.00
CA LYS A 143 5.03 8.79 4.01
C LYS A 143 5.72 10.05 3.47
N PHE A 144 5.78 10.18 2.16
CA PHE A 144 6.52 11.24 1.47
C PHE A 144 5.85 11.60 0.14
N ARG A 145 6.25 12.72 -0.46
CA ARG A 145 5.75 13.22 -1.73
C ARG A 145 6.90 13.58 -2.66
N ARG A 146 6.72 13.41 -3.96
CA ARG A 146 7.64 13.86 -5.01
C ARG A 146 6.85 14.32 -6.23
N LYS A 147 7.44 15.21 -7.04
CA LYS A 147 6.87 15.55 -8.35
C LYS A 147 6.91 14.35 -9.30
N TRP A 148 6.02 14.30 -10.29
CA TRP A 148 6.12 13.29 -11.35
C TRP A 148 7.43 13.44 -12.16
N SER A 149 7.85 14.68 -12.38
CA SER A 149 9.11 15.03 -13.05
C SER A 149 9.76 16.19 -12.31
N THR A 150 11.01 16.02 -11.89
CA THR A 150 11.76 17.00 -11.08
C THR A 150 12.64 17.90 -11.94
N GLY A 151 13.12 17.36 -13.08
CA GLY A 151 14.10 18.00 -13.95
C GLY A 151 15.55 17.80 -13.50
N ASP A 152 15.79 17.04 -12.43
CA ASP A 152 17.12 16.56 -12.06
C ASP A 152 17.54 15.39 -12.98
N GLU A 153 18.80 15.35 -13.37
CA GLU A 153 19.39 14.33 -14.23
C GLU A 153 19.63 12.99 -13.51
N ASN A 154 19.77 13.00 -12.19
CA ASN A 154 19.96 11.80 -11.38
C ASN A 154 18.63 11.09 -11.05
N ASP A 155 17.53 11.77 -11.30
CA ASP A 155 16.19 11.41 -10.90
C ASP A 155 15.47 10.57 -11.95
N ALA A 156 14.58 9.69 -11.45
CA ALA A 156 13.69 8.97 -12.32
C ALA A 156 12.49 9.83 -12.71
N ASP A 157 12.23 9.98 -14.01
CA ASP A 157 11.00 10.60 -14.52
C ASP A 157 9.82 9.63 -14.40
N PHE A 158 8.94 9.87 -13.43
CA PHE A 158 7.79 9.02 -13.13
C PHE A 158 6.63 9.16 -14.12
N GLU A 159 6.76 10.02 -15.14
CA GLU A 159 5.93 9.97 -16.35
C GLU A 159 6.16 8.67 -17.15
N ASN A 160 7.34 8.06 -16.99
CA ASN A 160 7.74 6.85 -17.69
C ASN A 160 7.67 5.61 -16.79
N ASN A 161 7.82 4.43 -17.40
CA ASN A 161 7.93 3.19 -16.64
C ASN A 161 9.29 3.11 -15.95
N VAL A 162 9.29 2.61 -14.73
CA VAL A 162 10.50 2.42 -13.91
C VAL A 162 10.52 1.03 -13.31
N ARG A 163 11.71 0.49 -13.07
CA ARG A 163 11.85 -0.67 -12.20
C ARG A 163 11.97 -0.24 -10.76
N VAL A 164 11.11 -0.79 -9.92
CA VAL A 164 11.20 -0.59 -8.46
C VAL A 164 12.10 -1.64 -7.84
N MET A 165 13.02 -1.20 -7.00
CA MET A 165 13.79 -2.01 -6.07
C MET A 165 13.58 -1.53 -4.64
N TRP A 166 13.93 -2.37 -3.68
CA TRP A 166 13.71 -2.08 -2.28
C TRP A 166 14.83 -2.66 -1.43
N ALA A 167 15.03 -2.06 -0.27
CA ALA A 167 15.84 -2.63 0.79
C ALA A 167 15.35 -2.19 2.16
N TRP A 168 15.79 -2.90 3.20
CA TRP A 168 15.60 -2.50 4.58
C TRP A 168 16.73 -3.05 5.45
N HIS A 169 16.90 -2.46 6.62
CA HIS A 169 17.89 -2.88 7.61
C HIS A 169 17.35 -2.67 9.04
N PRO A 170 17.71 -3.54 10.03
CA PRO A 170 17.26 -3.43 11.42
C PRO A 170 17.82 -2.24 12.22
N GLU A 171 18.89 -1.61 11.73
CA GLU A 171 19.59 -0.52 12.41
C GLU A 171 19.45 0.81 11.65
N ASP A 172 19.39 1.90 12.40
CA ASP A 172 19.41 3.26 11.86
C ASP A 172 20.75 3.56 11.16
N PRO A 173 20.73 4.40 10.11
CA PRO A 173 21.93 5.05 9.60
C PRO A 173 22.74 5.76 10.69
N PHE A 174 24.06 5.73 10.57
CA PHE A 174 24.94 6.54 11.43
C PHE A 174 24.89 8.02 11.03
N SER A 175 24.75 8.28 9.72
CA SER A 175 24.54 9.59 9.13
C SER A 175 23.93 9.42 7.73
N PRO A 176 23.47 10.49 7.07
CA PRO A 176 22.99 10.40 5.69
C PRO A 176 24.05 9.84 4.72
N ALA A 177 25.34 10.01 5.00
CA ALA A 177 26.42 9.52 4.15
C ALA A 177 27.01 8.16 4.61
N SER A 178 26.51 7.58 5.71
CA SER A 178 27.06 6.35 6.29
C SER A 178 25.95 5.49 6.90
N TYR A 179 25.63 4.40 6.22
CA TYR A 179 24.60 3.47 6.63
C TYR A 179 24.98 2.03 6.26
N PHE A 180 24.35 1.08 6.96
CA PHE A 180 24.61 -0.34 6.75
C PHE A 180 24.16 -0.80 5.39
N LYS A 181 24.97 -1.67 4.76
CA LYS A 181 24.55 -2.41 3.58
C LYS A 181 23.47 -3.41 3.97
N HIS A 182 22.34 -3.40 3.25
CA HIS A 182 21.30 -4.41 3.37
C HIS A 182 21.83 -5.85 3.22
N ALA A 183 21.20 -6.80 3.89
CA ALA A 183 21.50 -8.23 3.74
C ALA A 183 21.00 -8.78 2.39
N GLY A 184 21.30 -10.06 2.10
CA GLY A 184 20.83 -10.72 0.88
C GLY A 184 19.31 -10.91 0.84
N ASN A 185 18.70 -11.12 1.99
CA ASN A 185 17.26 -11.35 2.17
C ASN A 185 16.47 -10.09 2.57
N SER A 186 17.14 -8.95 2.75
CA SER A 186 16.51 -7.67 3.09
C SER A 186 16.55 -6.66 1.92
N ARG A 187 16.53 -7.19 0.69
CA ARG A 187 16.49 -6.42 -0.55
C ARG A 187 15.79 -7.19 -1.66
N GLY A 188 15.41 -6.49 -2.73
CA GLY A 188 14.96 -7.11 -3.96
C GLY A 188 14.63 -6.09 -5.04
N HIS A 189 14.12 -6.56 -6.16
CA HIS A 189 13.61 -5.73 -7.23
C HIS A 189 12.41 -6.40 -7.91
N MET A 190 11.59 -5.60 -8.57
CA MET A 190 10.49 -6.11 -9.38
C MET A 190 11.05 -6.81 -10.64
N ASN A 191 10.30 -7.77 -11.15
CA ASN A 191 10.65 -8.45 -12.41
C ASN A 191 10.39 -7.56 -13.63
N ASP A 192 9.32 -6.77 -13.55
CA ASP A 192 8.81 -5.92 -14.61
C ASP A 192 8.91 -4.44 -14.21
N ASP A 193 9.02 -3.59 -15.23
CA ASP A 193 8.93 -2.15 -15.06
C ASP A 193 7.44 -1.76 -14.94
N ILE A 194 7.12 -0.78 -14.10
CA ILE A 194 5.76 -0.36 -13.83
C ILE A 194 5.54 1.11 -14.16
N SER A 195 4.32 1.45 -14.55
CA SER A 195 3.86 2.85 -14.57
C SER A 195 3.30 3.20 -13.20
N LEU A 196 3.84 4.25 -12.57
CA LEU A 196 3.29 4.79 -11.32
C LEU A 196 2.02 5.61 -11.57
N LYS A 197 1.92 6.32 -12.69
CA LYS A 197 0.71 7.06 -13.10
C LYS A 197 -0.47 6.17 -13.45
N ASN A 198 -0.19 5.07 -14.14
CA ASN A 198 -1.21 4.11 -14.58
C ASN A 198 -0.92 2.75 -13.94
N PRO A 199 -1.11 2.62 -12.62
CA PRO A 199 -0.88 1.34 -11.96
C PRO A 199 -1.80 0.30 -12.58
N SER A 200 -1.23 -0.76 -13.14
CA SER A 200 -2.02 -1.85 -13.67
C SER A 200 -2.87 -2.44 -12.54
N LEU A 201 -4.19 -2.32 -12.67
CA LEU A 201 -5.17 -3.01 -11.82
C LEU A 201 -5.08 -4.51 -12.13
N ASN A 202 -4.03 -5.17 -11.67
CA ASN A 202 -3.92 -6.61 -11.77
C ASN A 202 -4.92 -7.23 -10.78
N HIS A 203 -6.15 -7.46 -11.25
CA HIS A 203 -7.08 -8.42 -10.69
C HIS A 203 -6.48 -9.84 -10.80
N HIS A 204 -5.58 -10.18 -9.87
CA HIS A 204 -5.27 -11.57 -9.59
C HIS A 204 -5.73 -11.89 -8.16
N HIS A 205 -7.04 -12.04 -8.05
CA HIS A 205 -7.66 -12.78 -6.95
C HIS A 205 -7.33 -14.26 -7.16
N HIS A 206 -6.15 -14.71 -6.70
CA HIS A 206 -5.92 -16.13 -6.49
C HIS A 206 -6.73 -16.57 -5.27
N GLN A 207 -7.99 -16.95 -5.48
CA GLN A 207 -8.66 -17.83 -4.53
C GLN A 207 -8.00 -19.21 -4.63
N HIS A 208 -7.11 -19.51 -3.70
CA HIS A 208 -6.68 -20.88 -3.45
C HIS A 208 -7.71 -21.50 -2.49
N LEU A 209 -8.80 -22.04 -3.04
CA LEU A 209 -9.63 -23.02 -2.34
C LEU A 209 -9.45 -24.36 -3.04
N HIS A 210 -8.81 -25.27 -2.32
CA HIS A 210 -8.70 -26.69 -2.67
C HIS A 210 -10.10 -27.26 -2.90
N SER A 211 -10.37 -27.76 -4.10
CA SER A 211 -11.44 -28.74 -4.30
C SER A 211 -10.81 -30.08 -4.69
N ALA A 212 -10.76 -30.97 -3.70
CA ALA A 212 -10.71 -32.39 -3.99
C ALA A 212 -12.01 -32.75 -4.73
N GLY A 213 -11.87 -33.31 -5.93
CA GLY A 213 -13.01 -33.72 -6.74
C GLY A 213 -13.83 -34.78 -6.02
N PHE A 214 -15.09 -34.45 -5.72
CA PHE A 214 -16.15 -35.43 -5.52
C PHE A 214 -17.15 -35.27 -6.66
N SER A 215 -17.32 -36.35 -7.41
CA SER A 215 -18.23 -36.49 -8.55
C SER A 215 -19.67 -36.58 -8.07
N VAL A 216 -20.58 -35.82 -8.70
CA VAL A 216 -22.01 -36.13 -8.72
C VAL A 216 -22.50 -35.97 -10.15
N GLN A 217 -22.84 -37.09 -10.79
CA GLN A 217 -23.46 -37.13 -12.12
C GLN A 217 -24.86 -36.50 -12.07
N ALA A 218 -25.12 -35.55 -12.96
CA ALA A 218 -26.46 -35.04 -13.24
C ALA A 218 -27.18 -35.97 -14.24
N THR A 219 -28.34 -36.49 -13.85
CA THR A 219 -29.27 -37.23 -14.71
C THR A 219 -30.19 -36.29 -15.49
N SER A 220 -30.46 -36.66 -16.74
CA SER A 220 -31.15 -35.91 -17.78
C SER A 220 -32.65 -35.63 -17.54
N PHE A 221 -33.10 -34.51 -18.13
CA PHE A 221 -34.45 -34.05 -18.47
C PHE A 221 -35.61 -35.05 -18.48
N VAL A 222 -36.73 -34.72 -17.80
CA VAL A 222 -38.12 -34.89 -18.28
C VAL A 222 -39.04 -33.83 -17.63
N VAL A 223 -39.85 -33.19 -18.48
CA VAL A 223 -40.96 -32.24 -18.20
C VAL A 223 -42.10 -32.94 -17.46
N ILE A 224 -42.74 -32.31 -16.45
CA ILE A 224 -44.19 -32.38 -16.24
C ILE A 224 -44.66 -31.12 -15.47
N SER A 225 -45.56 -30.43 -16.13
CA SER A 225 -46.41 -29.33 -15.68
C SER A 225 -47.46 -29.72 -14.64
N CYS A 226 -48.04 -28.70 -14.03
CA CYS A 226 -49.45 -28.57 -13.61
C CYS A 226 -49.83 -28.75 -12.12
N LEU A 227 -50.49 -27.67 -11.69
CA LEU A 227 -51.61 -27.54 -10.76
C LEU A 227 -51.35 -27.48 -9.25
N PHE A 228 -51.27 -26.23 -8.79
CA PHE A 228 -52.00 -25.78 -7.61
C PHE A 228 -53.50 -26.11 -7.73
N CYS A 229 -54.01 -26.89 -6.78
CA CYS A 229 -55.39 -27.06 -6.30
C CYS A 229 -55.32 -28.26 -5.32
N LEU A 230 -55.96 -28.38 -4.16
CA LEU A 230 -56.95 -27.63 -3.41
C LEU A 230 -56.95 -28.30 -2.00
N PHE A 231 -57.22 -27.52 -0.95
CA PHE A 231 -58.02 -27.88 0.23
C PHE A 231 -57.72 -29.13 1.10
N THR A 232 -57.31 -28.82 2.35
CA THR A 232 -57.87 -29.25 3.66
C THR A 232 -58.25 -30.71 3.97
N LEU A 233 -57.77 -31.12 5.15
CA LEU A 233 -58.35 -32.02 6.17
C LEU A 233 -58.70 -33.47 5.75
N PHE A 234 -58.13 -34.45 6.46
CA PHE A 234 -58.85 -35.26 7.44
C PHE A 234 -57.86 -36.10 8.27
N HIS A 235 -58.09 -36.16 9.58
CA HIS A 235 -57.48 -37.12 10.51
C HIS A 235 -57.92 -38.55 10.18
N VAL A 236 -57.03 -39.53 10.38
CA VAL A 236 -57.15 -40.57 11.42
C VAL A 236 -55.76 -40.80 11.99
#